data_AF-A0A4U9H9I6-F1
#
_entry.id   AF-A0A4U9H9I6-F1
#
_cell.length_a   1.000
_cell.length_b   1.000
_cell.length_c   1.000
_cell.angle_alpha   90.00
_cell.angle_beta   90.00
_cell.angle_gamma   90.00
#
_symmetry.space_group_name_H-M   'P 1'
#
loop_
_entity.id
_entity.type
_entity.pdbx_description
1 polymer ?
#
loop_
_entity_poly.entity_id
_entity_poly.type
_entity_poly.pdbx_seq_one_letter_code
_entity_poly.pdbx_strand_id
1 'polypeptide(L)'
;MNVSHHVANARFEVPGYELVYSAPLETQLQNDDLRDSAEVWRQMFAQARQRIDIAQFYVMNRPGSRLDAVLAELRRAGERGVQIRLLLERKGLRNSAADTLEQLAAIPQLELRVLDYQPLSGGIMHAKYLLVDGEQAFVGSQNFDWRALEHIHEVGLRVSDAGVVRQIQAVFEQDWRAQALLAAQQPVPPLTYRPVTPAAGYLLASPRAYLPAGVTDTQSELPRLLAAAQRRVRVQVMEYAPLSFGPGRSRPITL
;
A
#
# COMPACT_ATOMS: atom_id res chain seq x y z
N MET A 1 15.28 -44.10 -1.89
CA MET A 1 15.85 -42.93 -2.59
C MET A 1 15.19 -41.70 -2.01
N ASN A 2 15.92 -40.94 -1.20
CA ASN A 2 15.41 -39.76 -0.52
C ASN A 2 15.80 -38.55 -1.39
N VAL A 3 14.84 -37.95 -2.08
CA VAL A 3 15.10 -36.73 -2.85
C VAL A 3 15.06 -35.58 -1.87
N SER A 4 16.24 -35.15 -1.44
CA SER A 4 16.41 -33.90 -0.71
C SER A 4 15.93 -32.76 -1.60
N HIS A 5 14.79 -32.17 -1.25
CA HIS A 5 14.35 -30.90 -1.79
C HIS A 5 15.31 -29.82 -1.27
N HIS A 6 16.33 -29.50 -2.06
CA HIS A 6 17.07 -28.27 -1.90
C HIS A 6 16.09 -27.12 -2.18
N VAL A 7 15.72 -26.38 -1.13
CA VAL A 7 15.01 -25.10 -1.23
C VAL A 7 15.89 -24.17 -2.05
N ALA A 8 15.50 -23.95 -3.29
CA ALA A 8 16.26 -23.16 -4.25
C ALA A 8 15.92 -21.68 -4.04
N ASN A 9 16.56 -21.04 -3.04
CA ASN A 9 16.44 -19.60 -2.80
C ASN A 9 16.67 -18.79 -4.09
N ALA A 10 15.62 -18.30 -4.75
CA ALA A 10 15.73 -17.17 -5.65
C ALA A 10 15.97 -15.89 -4.80
N ARG A 11 17.24 -15.62 -4.49
CA ARG A 11 17.70 -14.42 -3.76
C ARG A 11 17.37 -13.13 -4.52
N PHE A 12 16.14 -12.64 -4.43
CA PHE A 12 15.89 -11.20 -4.52
C PHE A 12 16.21 -10.60 -3.14
N GLU A 13 17.49 -10.48 -2.82
CA GLU A 13 17.95 -9.79 -1.61
C GLU A 13 18.45 -8.41 -2.01
N VAL A 14 17.53 -7.44 -2.04
CA VAL A 14 17.92 -6.03 -2.00
C VAL A 14 17.90 -5.62 -0.54
N PRO A 15 19.04 -5.28 0.09
CA PRO A 15 19.07 -4.90 1.50
C PRO A 15 18.01 -3.84 1.81
N GLY A 16 17.18 -4.09 2.81
CA GLY A 16 16.08 -3.20 3.17
C GLY A 16 14.76 -3.45 2.42
N TYR A 17 14.69 -4.42 1.49
CA TYR A 17 13.49 -4.72 0.71
C TYR A 17 13.24 -6.23 0.65
N GLU A 18 12.00 -6.60 0.92
CA GLU A 18 11.50 -7.98 0.85
C GLU A 18 10.30 -8.00 -0.11
N LEU A 19 10.38 -8.82 -1.14
CA LEU A 19 9.26 -9.05 -2.05
C LEU A 19 8.25 -9.98 -1.38
N VAL A 20 6.99 -9.57 -1.41
CA VAL A 20 5.89 -10.25 -0.74
C VAL A 20 4.76 -10.41 -1.75
N TYR A 21 4.01 -11.51 -1.67
CA TYR A 21 2.91 -11.76 -2.60
C TYR A 21 1.66 -12.27 -1.90
N SER A 22 0.55 -12.26 -2.62
CA SER A 22 -0.61 -13.09 -2.34
C SER A 22 -0.91 -13.88 -3.61
N ALA A 23 -1.34 -15.13 -3.51
CA ALA A 23 -1.82 -15.89 -4.66
C ALA A 23 -3.20 -16.50 -4.38
N PRO A 24 -3.99 -16.76 -5.44
CA PRO A 24 -5.28 -17.41 -5.30
C PRO A 24 -5.12 -18.82 -4.71
N LEU A 25 -5.83 -19.11 -3.62
CA LEU A 25 -5.83 -20.40 -2.93
C LEU A 25 -6.28 -21.55 -3.85
N GLU A 26 -7.05 -21.23 -4.89
CA GLU A 26 -7.53 -22.18 -5.91
C GLU A 26 -6.46 -22.60 -6.91
N THR A 27 -5.25 -22.03 -6.83
CA THR A 27 -4.18 -22.27 -7.80
C THR A 27 -2.99 -22.96 -7.15
N GLN A 28 -2.15 -23.60 -7.98
CA GLN A 28 -0.84 -24.09 -7.58
C GLN A 28 0.24 -23.00 -7.66
N LEU A 29 -0.14 -21.73 -7.75
CA LEU A 29 0.80 -20.60 -7.76
C LEU A 29 1.33 -20.39 -6.34
N GLN A 30 2.15 -21.31 -5.88
CA GLN A 30 2.96 -21.15 -4.68
C GLN A 30 4.38 -20.80 -5.12
N ASN A 31 4.95 -19.79 -4.46
CA ASN A 31 6.34 -19.42 -4.64
C ASN A 31 7.04 -19.65 -3.30
N ASP A 32 7.78 -20.76 -3.21
CA ASP A 32 8.47 -21.17 -1.99
C ASP A 32 9.50 -20.13 -1.50
N ASP A 33 9.92 -19.21 -2.37
CA ASP A 33 10.89 -18.16 -2.07
C ASP A 33 10.26 -16.85 -1.57
N LEU A 34 8.93 -16.69 -1.67
CA LEU A 34 8.26 -15.44 -1.30
C LEU A 34 7.34 -15.65 -0.11
N ARG A 35 7.38 -14.70 0.82
CA ARG A 35 6.47 -14.71 1.96
C ARG A 35 5.10 -14.19 1.59
N ASP A 36 4.12 -14.68 2.33
CA ASP A 36 2.73 -14.31 2.16
C ASP A 36 2.37 -12.98 2.83
N SER A 37 1.55 -12.18 2.16
CA SER A 37 1.12 -10.86 2.62
C SER A 37 0.40 -10.89 3.97
N ALA A 38 -0.49 -11.85 4.21
CA ALA A 38 -1.22 -11.97 5.48
C ALA A 38 -0.26 -12.31 6.63
N GLU A 39 0.74 -13.15 6.39
CA GLU A 39 1.77 -13.47 7.38
C GLU A 39 2.65 -12.25 7.69
N VAL A 40 3.11 -11.55 6.66
CA VAL A 40 3.93 -10.34 6.79
C VAL A 40 3.19 -9.27 7.58
N TRP A 41 1.94 -8.96 7.23
CA TRP A 41 1.15 -7.94 7.92
C TRP A 41 0.92 -8.28 9.39
N ARG A 42 0.60 -9.56 9.70
CA ARG A 42 0.46 -10.02 11.08
C ARG A 42 1.74 -9.85 11.88
N GLN A 43 2.89 -10.21 11.32
CA GLN A 43 4.18 -10.04 12.00
C GLN A 43 4.49 -8.55 12.25
N MET A 44 4.23 -7.69 11.27
CA MET A 44 4.43 -6.25 11.41
C MET A 44 3.56 -5.67 12.54
N PHE A 45 2.27 -6.03 12.59
CA PHE A 45 1.37 -5.56 13.66
C PHE A 45 1.68 -6.17 15.02
N ALA A 46 2.10 -7.43 15.07
CA ALA A 46 2.52 -8.08 16.31
C ALA A 46 3.78 -7.43 16.92
N GLN A 47 4.70 -6.95 16.07
CA GLN A 47 5.96 -6.32 16.49
C GLN A 47 5.82 -4.83 16.82
N ALA A 48 4.73 -4.18 16.39
CA ALA A 48 4.49 -2.77 16.60
C ALA A 48 4.49 -2.38 18.08
N ARG A 49 5.16 -1.26 18.39
CA ARG A 49 5.36 -0.75 19.75
C ARG A 49 4.81 0.66 19.99
N GLN A 50 4.78 1.50 18.96
CA GLN A 50 4.45 2.92 19.09
C GLN A 50 3.29 3.32 18.20
N ARG A 51 3.39 3.06 16.89
CA ARG A 51 2.40 3.53 15.91
C ARG A 51 2.27 2.63 14.70
N ILE A 52 1.03 2.45 14.24
CA ILE A 52 0.70 1.83 12.97
C ILE A 52 -0.08 2.85 12.13
N ASP A 53 0.42 3.17 10.94
CA ASP A 53 -0.23 4.08 9.99
C ASP A 53 -0.65 3.28 8.76
N ILE A 54 -1.91 3.37 8.34
CA ILE A 54 -2.48 2.56 7.25
C ILE A 54 -3.21 3.49 6.27
N ALA A 55 -2.90 3.41 4.98
CA ALA A 55 -3.63 4.10 3.93
C ALA A 55 -4.18 3.09 2.93
N GLN A 56 -5.49 3.13 2.70
CA GLN A 56 -6.20 2.13 1.91
C GLN A 56 -7.25 2.77 1.01
N PHE A 57 -7.51 2.15 -0.15
CA PHE A 57 -8.62 2.57 -1.00
C PHE A 57 -9.96 2.13 -0.40
N TYR A 58 -10.12 0.86 -0.04
CA TYR A 58 -11.30 0.32 0.64
C TYR A 58 -10.91 -0.78 1.63
N VAL A 59 -11.86 -1.17 2.49
CA VAL A 59 -11.69 -2.26 3.47
C VAL A 59 -12.84 -3.25 3.38
N MET A 60 -12.55 -4.55 3.32
CA MET A 60 -13.58 -5.58 3.26
C MET A 60 -13.09 -6.89 3.85
N ASN A 61 -13.69 -7.30 4.95
CA ASN A 61 -13.38 -8.55 5.61
C ASN A 61 -14.49 -9.59 5.38
N ARG A 62 -14.13 -10.87 5.56
CA ARG A 62 -15.05 -12.00 5.63
C ARG A 62 -14.66 -12.86 6.83
N PRO A 63 -15.59 -13.19 7.73
CA PRO A 63 -15.32 -14.10 8.84
C PRO A 63 -14.67 -15.41 8.38
N GLY A 64 -13.65 -15.86 9.11
CA GLY A 64 -12.84 -17.04 8.79
C GLY A 64 -11.79 -16.82 7.70
N SER A 65 -11.72 -15.63 7.09
CA SER A 65 -10.68 -15.31 6.11
C SER A 65 -9.33 -15.05 6.76
N ARG A 66 -8.27 -15.02 5.96
CA ARG A 66 -6.93 -14.64 6.41
C ARG A 66 -6.86 -13.21 6.94
N LEU A 67 -7.76 -12.32 6.49
CA LEU A 67 -7.84 -10.95 6.99
C LEU A 67 -8.38 -10.89 8.43
N ASP A 68 -9.17 -11.87 8.89
CA ASP A 68 -9.59 -11.95 10.31
C ASP A 68 -8.37 -12.00 11.24
N ALA A 69 -7.38 -12.83 10.89
CA ALA A 69 -6.17 -12.98 11.69
C ALA A 69 -5.31 -11.71 11.66
N VAL A 70 -5.30 -10.98 10.55
CA VAL A 70 -4.64 -9.66 10.45
C VAL A 70 -5.34 -8.63 11.34
N LEU A 71 -6.68 -8.57 11.30
CA LEU A 71 -7.49 -7.69 12.14
C LEU A 71 -7.34 -8.01 13.62
N ALA A 72 -7.21 -9.29 13.98
CA ALA A 72 -6.93 -9.71 15.34
C ALA A 72 -5.57 -9.20 15.85
N GLU A 73 -4.51 -9.26 15.03
CA GLU A 73 -3.21 -8.70 15.40
C GLU A 73 -3.22 -7.16 15.47
N LEU A 74 -3.95 -6.50 14.58
CA LEU A 74 -4.16 -5.05 14.63
C LEU A 74 -4.89 -4.64 15.92
N ARG A 75 -5.93 -5.40 16.31
CA ARG A 75 -6.64 -5.22 17.58
C ARG A 75 -5.70 -5.39 18.78
N ARG A 76 -4.91 -6.46 18.79
CA ARG A 76 -3.91 -6.71 19.85
C ARG A 76 -2.88 -5.58 19.94
N ALA A 77 -2.49 -4.97 18.82
CA ALA A 77 -1.61 -3.80 18.85
C ALA A 77 -2.29 -2.62 19.58
N GLY A 78 -3.54 -2.32 19.24
CA GLY A 78 -4.33 -1.30 19.93
C GLY A 78 -4.48 -1.57 21.43
N GLU A 79 -4.74 -2.82 21.81
CA GLU A 79 -4.82 -3.26 23.22
C GLU A 79 -3.50 -3.10 23.98
N ARG A 80 -2.36 -3.23 23.30
CA ARG A 80 -1.02 -2.91 23.86
C ARG A 80 -0.75 -1.41 24.00
N GLY A 81 -1.66 -0.55 23.51
CA GLY A 81 -1.50 0.91 23.54
C GLY A 81 -0.79 1.49 22.31
N VAL A 82 -0.57 0.70 21.26
CA VAL A 82 -0.02 1.20 19.98
C VAL A 82 -1.04 2.13 19.34
N GLN A 83 -0.63 3.33 18.93
CA GLN A 83 -1.51 4.27 18.23
C GLN A 83 -1.76 3.77 16.81
N ILE A 84 -3.02 3.75 16.35
CA ILE A 84 -3.36 3.27 15.02
C ILE A 84 -4.06 4.39 14.25
N ARG A 85 -3.54 4.75 13.08
CA ARG A 85 -4.13 5.75 12.19
C ARG A 85 -4.50 5.08 10.88
N LEU A 86 -5.78 5.07 10.55
CA LEU A 86 -6.28 4.53 9.29
C LEU A 86 -6.85 5.65 8.43
N LEU A 87 -6.31 5.81 7.23
CA LEU A 87 -6.79 6.71 6.21
C LEU A 87 -7.48 5.92 5.09
N LEU A 88 -8.74 6.26 4.83
CA LEU A 88 -9.57 5.62 3.81
C LEU A 88 -10.00 6.63 2.75
N GLU A 89 -9.97 6.25 1.48
CA GLU A 89 -10.47 7.08 0.39
C GLU A 89 -12.00 7.18 0.41
N ARG A 90 -12.56 8.40 0.30
CA ARG A 90 -14.00 8.65 0.30
C ARG A 90 -14.73 7.80 -0.74
N LYS A 91 -14.23 7.74 -1.98
CA LYS A 91 -14.91 6.95 -3.03
C LYS A 91 -14.86 5.45 -2.75
N GLY A 92 -13.85 4.96 -2.03
CA GLY A 92 -13.71 3.55 -1.69
C GLY A 92 -14.61 3.10 -0.52
N LEU A 93 -15.24 4.02 0.22
CA LEU A 93 -16.32 3.66 1.15
C LEU A 93 -17.44 2.87 0.48
N ARG A 94 -17.74 3.16 -0.80
CA ARG A 94 -18.75 2.43 -1.58
C ARG A 94 -18.40 0.96 -1.82
N ASN A 95 -17.10 0.63 -1.76
CA ASN A 95 -16.58 -0.72 -1.92
C ASN A 95 -16.24 -1.36 -0.57
N SER A 96 -16.43 -0.62 0.53
CA SER A 96 -16.10 -1.12 1.87
C SER A 96 -17.31 -1.82 2.50
N ALA A 97 -17.05 -2.89 3.25
CA ALA A 97 -18.11 -3.58 3.98
C ALA A 97 -18.40 -2.85 5.31
N ALA A 98 -19.69 -2.59 5.60
CA ALA A 98 -20.11 -1.86 6.80
C ALA A 98 -19.60 -2.53 8.08
N ASP A 99 -19.80 -3.84 8.22
CA ASP A 99 -19.33 -4.62 9.37
C ASP A 99 -17.80 -4.54 9.54
N THR A 100 -17.03 -4.41 8.45
CA THR A 100 -15.58 -4.24 8.53
C THR A 100 -15.20 -2.85 9.05
N LEU A 101 -15.91 -1.80 8.62
CA LEU A 101 -15.73 -0.45 9.15
C LEU A 101 -16.07 -0.39 10.64
N GLU A 102 -17.15 -1.06 11.08
CA GLU A 102 -17.53 -1.17 12.48
C GLU A 102 -16.47 -1.93 13.30
N GLN A 103 -15.96 -3.06 12.79
CA GLN A 103 -14.88 -3.82 13.43
C GLN A 103 -13.62 -2.98 13.64
N LEU A 104 -13.23 -2.19 12.62
CA LEU A 104 -12.07 -1.29 12.68
C LEU A 104 -12.30 -0.16 13.69
N ALA A 105 -13.47 0.49 13.66
CA ALA A 105 -13.82 1.55 14.61
C ALA A 105 -13.84 1.06 16.07
N ALA A 106 -14.06 -0.24 16.29
CA ALA A 106 -14.03 -0.86 17.61
C ALA A 106 -12.62 -1.29 18.06
N ILE A 107 -11.56 -1.06 17.29
CA ILE A 107 -10.18 -1.35 17.71
C ILE A 107 -9.68 -0.24 18.66
N PRO A 108 -9.13 -0.57 19.84
CA PRO A 108 -8.57 0.43 20.74
C PRO A 108 -7.45 1.24 20.07
N GLN A 109 -7.33 2.53 20.40
CA GLN A 109 -6.32 3.44 19.85
C GLN A 109 -6.38 3.66 18.33
N LEU A 110 -7.41 3.16 17.64
CA LEU A 110 -7.59 3.36 16.20
C LEU A 110 -8.38 4.64 15.93
N GLU A 111 -7.76 5.56 15.19
CA GLU A 111 -8.42 6.71 14.58
C GLU A 111 -8.60 6.45 13.08
N LEU A 112 -9.86 6.34 12.65
CA LEU A 112 -10.22 6.22 11.24
C LEU A 112 -10.60 7.59 10.69
N ARG A 113 -9.91 8.00 9.62
CA ARG A 113 -10.21 9.20 8.85
C ARG A 113 -10.56 8.85 7.41
N VAL A 114 -11.55 9.55 6.88
CA VAL A 114 -11.93 9.47 5.46
C VAL A 114 -11.40 10.70 4.75
N LEU A 115 -10.52 10.49 3.77
CA LEU A 115 -9.96 11.53 2.92
C LEU A 115 -10.70 11.57 1.59
N ASP A 116 -11.17 12.77 1.23
CA ASP A 116 -11.69 13.03 -0.11
C ASP A 116 -10.58 13.60 -0.98
N TYR A 117 -10.00 12.77 -1.84
CA TYR A 117 -8.89 13.21 -2.68
C TYR A 117 -9.34 13.96 -3.95
N GLN A 118 -10.64 13.97 -4.23
CA GLN A 118 -11.22 14.66 -5.39
C GLN A 118 -10.90 16.17 -5.43
N PRO A 119 -11.15 16.96 -4.37
CA PRO A 119 -10.84 18.39 -4.38
C PRO A 119 -9.35 18.71 -4.49
N LEU A 120 -8.47 17.76 -4.15
CA LEU A 120 -7.02 17.95 -4.24
C LEU A 120 -6.52 17.77 -5.67
N SER A 121 -6.88 16.64 -6.30
CA SER A 121 -6.24 16.19 -7.54
C SER A 121 -7.19 15.98 -8.72
N GLY A 122 -8.51 16.08 -8.48
CA GLY A 122 -9.52 15.59 -9.39
C GLY A 122 -9.63 14.06 -9.46
N GLY A 123 -8.90 13.33 -8.61
CA GLY A 123 -8.77 11.87 -8.61
C GLY A 123 -9.23 11.19 -7.30
N ILE A 124 -8.49 10.14 -6.92
CA ILE A 124 -8.69 9.33 -5.70
C ILE A 124 -7.35 8.97 -5.09
N MET A 125 -7.30 8.75 -3.78
CA MET A 125 -6.19 8.02 -3.15
C MET A 125 -6.34 6.53 -3.47
N HIS A 126 -5.51 6.01 -4.37
CA HIS A 126 -5.50 4.58 -4.72
C HIS A 126 -4.28 3.82 -4.15
N ALA A 127 -3.44 4.50 -3.35
CA ALA A 127 -2.31 3.86 -2.69
C ALA A 127 -2.80 2.84 -1.63
N LYS A 128 -2.04 1.76 -1.46
CA LYS A 128 -2.23 0.79 -0.37
C LYS A 128 -0.90 0.58 0.31
N TYR A 129 -0.80 1.04 1.54
CA TYR A 129 0.42 0.89 2.32
C TYR A 129 0.13 0.93 3.81
N LEU A 130 1.08 0.40 4.57
CA LEU A 130 1.10 0.48 6.02
C LEU A 130 2.51 0.80 6.49
N LEU A 131 2.63 1.47 7.63
CA LEU A 131 3.89 1.76 8.31
C LEU A 131 3.80 1.33 9.76
N VAL A 132 4.90 0.85 10.29
CA VAL A 132 5.04 0.45 11.69
C VAL A 132 6.24 1.18 12.29
N ASP A 133 5.98 1.91 13.36
CA ASP A 133 6.95 2.59 14.23
C ASP A 133 7.91 3.58 13.52
N GLY A 134 7.64 3.94 12.26
CA GLY A 134 8.57 4.72 11.44
C GLY A 134 9.83 3.96 11.04
N GLU A 135 9.86 2.64 11.22
CA GLU A 135 11.02 1.78 10.97
C GLU A 135 10.79 0.83 9.80
N GLN A 136 9.53 0.42 9.57
CA GLN A 136 9.18 -0.49 8.49
C GLN A 136 7.89 -0.02 7.80
N ALA A 137 7.80 -0.30 6.51
CA ALA A 137 6.61 -0.07 5.72
C ALA A 137 6.30 -1.28 4.84
N PHE A 138 5.06 -1.37 4.40
CA PHE A 138 4.65 -2.24 3.31
C PHE A 138 3.92 -1.39 2.29
N VAL A 139 4.28 -1.52 1.02
CA VAL A 139 3.61 -0.87 -0.11
C VAL A 139 3.30 -1.94 -1.15
N GLY A 140 2.06 -1.99 -1.63
CA GLY A 140 1.67 -3.01 -2.60
C GLY A 140 0.37 -2.71 -3.31
N SER A 141 -0.10 -3.71 -4.05
CA SER A 141 -1.39 -3.67 -4.75
C SER A 141 -2.56 -4.15 -3.89
N GLN A 142 -2.27 -4.87 -2.80
CA GLN A 142 -3.24 -5.42 -1.85
C GLN A 142 -4.05 -4.33 -1.15
N ASN A 143 -5.36 -4.29 -1.41
CA ASN A 143 -6.27 -3.58 -0.49
C ASN A 143 -6.38 -4.34 0.84
N PHE A 144 -6.92 -3.70 1.87
CA PHE A 144 -7.30 -4.36 3.12
C PHE A 144 -8.59 -5.18 2.91
N ASP A 145 -8.51 -6.14 2.00
CA ASP A 145 -9.59 -6.99 1.51
C ASP A 145 -9.21 -8.47 1.63
N TRP A 146 -10.13 -9.31 2.12
CA TRP A 146 -9.92 -10.74 2.21
C TRP A 146 -9.58 -11.37 0.85
N ARG A 147 -10.17 -10.87 -0.25
CA ARG A 147 -9.87 -11.38 -1.60
C ARG A 147 -8.45 -11.06 -2.03
N ALA A 148 -7.90 -9.91 -1.65
CA ALA A 148 -6.51 -9.55 -1.94
C ALA A 148 -5.50 -10.46 -1.21
N LEU A 149 -5.93 -11.15 -0.15
CA LEU A 149 -5.11 -12.09 0.61
C LEU A 149 -5.37 -13.57 0.27
N GLU A 150 -6.43 -13.88 -0.48
CA GLU A 150 -6.87 -15.26 -0.76
C GLU A 150 -7.12 -15.60 -2.22
N HIS A 151 -7.53 -14.64 -3.07
CA HIS A 151 -8.07 -14.93 -4.41
C HIS A 151 -7.48 -14.08 -5.53
N ILE A 152 -6.63 -13.10 -5.21
CA ILE A 152 -6.01 -12.22 -6.18
C ILE A 152 -4.50 -12.41 -6.11
N HIS A 153 -3.88 -12.50 -7.29
CA HIS A 153 -2.42 -12.45 -7.38
C HIS A 153 -1.96 -11.02 -7.18
N GLU A 154 -1.43 -10.73 -5.99
CA GLU A 154 -1.00 -9.40 -5.58
C GLU A 154 0.50 -9.38 -5.30
N VAL A 155 1.13 -8.22 -5.48
CA VAL A 155 2.56 -8.03 -5.20
C VAL A 155 2.74 -6.82 -4.30
N GLY A 156 3.58 -6.97 -3.29
CA GLY A 156 3.98 -5.89 -2.41
C GLY A 156 5.45 -5.97 -2.02
N LEU A 157 5.94 -4.89 -1.45
CA LEU A 157 7.28 -4.78 -0.90
C LEU A 157 7.17 -4.43 0.57
N ARG A 158 7.77 -5.26 1.44
CA ARG A 158 8.12 -4.84 2.79
C ARG A 158 9.45 -4.11 2.74
N VAL A 159 9.49 -2.93 3.34
CA VAL A 159 10.58 -1.98 3.27
C VAL A 159 11.07 -1.68 4.68
N SER A 160 12.38 -1.75 4.88
CA SER A 160 13.11 -1.33 6.09
C SER A 160 14.25 -0.36 5.78
N ASP A 161 14.42 0.03 4.51
CA ASP A 161 15.28 1.16 4.16
C ASP A 161 14.74 2.45 4.80
N ALA A 162 15.52 3.03 5.71
CA ALA A 162 15.09 4.17 6.50
C ALA A 162 14.81 5.42 5.64
N GLY A 163 15.46 5.57 4.48
CA GLY A 163 15.20 6.66 3.55
C GLY A 163 13.81 6.55 2.94
N VAL A 164 13.48 5.37 2.42
CA VAL A 164 12.17 5.09 1.82
C VAL A 164 11.05 5.08 2.85
N VAL A 165 11.27 4.49 4.04
CA VAL A 165 10.27 4.53 5.13
C VAL A 165 9.93 5.97 5.51
N ARG A 166 10.93 6.86 5.63
CA ARG A 166 10.69 8.30 5.87
C ARG A 166 9.92 8.97 4.73
N GLN A 167 10.19 8.62 3.47
CA GLN A 167 9.43 9.13 2.32
C GLN A 167 7.96 8.72 2.39
N ILE A 168 7.67 7.45 2.66
CA ILE A 168 6.30 6.93 2.80
C ILE A 168 5.62 7.61 3.99
N GLN A 169 6.31 7.75 5.13
CA GLN A 169 5.77 8.43 6.30
C GLN A 169 5.44 9.89 5.99
N ALA A 170 6.30 10.60 5.26
CA ALA A 170 6.03 11.98 4.88
C ALA A 170 4.77 12.11 4.00
N VAL A 171 4.53 11.15 3.09
CA VAL A 171 3.30 11.09 2.29
C VAL A 171 2.09 10.89 3.21
N PHE A 172 2.16 9.94 4.15
CA PHE A 172 1.08 9.70 5.11
C PHE A 172 0.75 10.94 5.93
N GLU A 173 1.75 11.62 6.51
CA GLU A 173 1.53 12.82 7.33
C GLU A 173 0.91 13.96 6.51
N GLN A 174 1.32 14.10 5.25
CA GLN A 174 0.74 15.08 4.34
C GLN A 174 -0.74 14.77 4.06
N ASP A 175 -1.08 13.53 3.75
CA ASP A 175 -2.45 13.12 3.47
C ASP A 175 -3.32 13.18 4.75
N TRP A 176 -2.77 12.82 5.91
CA TRP A 176 -3.40 12.91 7.22
C TRP A 176 -3.74 14.37 7.59
N ARG A 177 -2.82 15.29 7.32
CA ARG A 177 -3.03 16.73 7.49
C ARG A 177 -4.01 17.29 6.48
N ALA A 178 -3.91 16.88 5.21
CA ALA A 178 -4.85 17.29 4.17
C ALA A 178 -6.27 16.90 4.54
N GLN A 179 -6.47 15.69 5.06
CA GLN A 179 -7.75 15.25 5.56
C GLN A 179 -8.28 16.16 6.69
N ALA A 180 -7.44 16.50 7.66
CA ALA A 180 -7.84 17.36 8.78
C ALA A 180 -8.27 18.76 8.32
N LEU A 181 -7.53 19.35 7.37
CA LEU A 181 -7.87 20.64 6.76
C LEU A 181 -9.20 20.58 6.00
N LEU A 182 -9.41 19.55 5.18
CA LEU A 182 -10.66 19.36 4.44
C LEU A 182 -11.86 19.16 5.40
N ALA A 183 -11.68 18.40 6.48
CA ALA A 183 -12.70 18.23 7.51
C ALA A 183 -13.06 19.57 8.20
N ALA A 184 -12.06 20.44 8.38
CA ALA A 184 -12.24 21.81 8.88
C ALA A 184 -12.69 22.82 7.81
N GLN A 185 -13.03 22.38 6.59
CA GLN A 185 -13.39 23.23 5.45
C GLN A 185 -12.30 24.27 5.11
N GLN A 186 -11.04 23.94 5.36
CA GLN A 186 -9.89 24.77 5.06
C GLN A 186 -9.21 24.30 3.75
N PRO A 187 -8.62 25.22 2.98
CA PRO A 187 -7.88 24.85 1.79
C PRO A 187 -6.64 24.04 2.16
N VAL A 188 -6.32 23.03 1.33
CA VAL A 188 -5.06 22.29 1.43
C VAL A 188 -4.05 22.95 0.50
N PRO A 189 -3.02 23.64 1.02
CA PRO A 189 -2.04 24.30 0.18
C PRO A 189 -1.20 23.25 -0.58
N PRO A 190 -0.89 23.47 -1.86
CA PRO A 190 0.06 22.64 -2.59
C PRO A 190 1.45 22.76 -1.97
N LEU A 191 2.24 21.71 -2.10
CA LEU A 191 3.62 21.67 -1.64
C LEU A 191 4.58 22.13 -2.74
N THR A 192 5.73 22.66 -2.33
CA THR A 192 6.83 22.91 -3.27
C THR A 192 7.50 21.60 -3.61
N TYR A 193 7.35 21.16 -4.87
CA TYR A 193 7.97 19.94 -5.35
C TYR A 193 9.51 20.03 -5.34
N ARG A 194 10.15 19.12 -4.60
CA ARG A 194 11.61 19.01 -4.46
C ARG A 194 12.01 17.53 -4.56
N PRO A 195 12.13 16.98 -5.78
CA PRO A 195 12.43 15.56 -5.96
C PRO A 195 13.85 15.24 -5.52
N VAL A 196 14.06 14.00 -5.11
CA VAL A 196 15.38 13.43 -4.88
C VAL A 196 15.43 12.08 -5.60
N THR A 197 16.46 11.90 -6.42
CA THR A 197 16.73 10.63 -7.11
C THR A 197 18.07 10.10 -6.59
N PRO A 198 18.08 9.41 -5.44
CA PRO A 198 19.30 8.87 -4.87
C PRO A 198 19.83 7.70 -5.71
N ALA A 199 21.07 7.27 -5.42
CA ALA A 199 21.75 6.22 -6.16
C ALA A 199 21.10 4.82 -6.03
N ALA A 200 20.33 4.58 -4.97
CA ALA A 200 19.58 3.34 -4.77
C ALA A 200 18.34 3.60 -3.93
N GLY A 201 17.24 2.90 -4.24
CA GLY A 201 16.03 2.81 -3.41
C GLY A 201 15.32 4.13 -3.13
N TYR A 202 14.26 4.47 -3.87
CA TYR A 202 13.46 5.67 -3.61
C TYR A 202 11.99 5.48 -3.96
N LEU A 203 11.14 6.20 -3.24
CA LEU A 203 9.70 6.21 -3.45
C LEU A 203 9.31 7.06 -4.66
N LEU A 204 8.48 6.48 -5.52
CA LEU A 204 7.68 7.21 -6.49
C LEU A 204 6.25 7.34 -5.96
N ALA A 205 5.69 8.55 -6.02
CA ALA A 205 4.30 8.80 -5.65
C ALA A 205 3.68 9.88 -6.55
N SER A 206 2.37 10.06 -6.42
CA SER A 206 1.59 11.05 -7.16
C SER A 206 0.40 11.52 -6.32
N PRO A 207 -0.12 12.73 -6.55
CA PRO A 207 0.26 13.70 -7.57
C PRO A 207 1.34 14.68 -7.11
N ARG A 208 2.16 15.16 -8.05
CA ARG A 208 3.28 16.11 -7.83
C ARG A 208 2.94 17.28 -6.89
N ALA A 209 1.75 17.86 -7.02
CA ALA A 209 1.35 19.06 -6.27
C ALA A 209 1.28 18.86 -4.75
N TYR A 210 1.18 17.61 -4.28
CA TYR A 210 1.07 17.27 -2.86
C TYR A 210 2.18 16.31 -2.41
N LEU A 211 3.27 16.21 -3.18
CA LEU A 211 4.42 15.40 -2.77
C LEU A 211 5.29 16.15 -1.74
N PRO A 212 5.59 15.52 -0.59
CA PRO A 212 6.60 16.03 0.33
C PRO A 212 7.98 16.14 -0.32
N ALA A 213 8.84 16.98 0.26
CA ALA A 213 10.23 17.08 -0.17
C ALA A 213 10.93 15.71 -0.08
N GLY A 214 11.70 15.38 -1.11
CA GLY A 214 12.39 14.09 -1.21
C GLY A 214 11.60 12.99 -1.89
N VAL A 215 10.29 13.17 -2.16
CA VAL A 215 9.48 12.19 -2.90
C VAL A 215 9.41 12.58 -4.37
N THR A 216 9.67 11.63 -5.27
CA THR A 216 9.75 11.88 -6.70
C THR A 216 8.45 11.49 -7.39
N ASP A 217 8.03 12.31 -8.36
CA ASP A 217 6.76 12.14 -9.08
C ASP A 217 6.80 10.95 -10.04
N THR A 218 5.87 10.02 -9.86
CA THR A 218 5.74 8.80 -10.68
C THR A 218 5.58 9.14 -12.17
N GLN A 219 4.80 10.17 -12.49
CA GLN A 219 4.45 10.51 -13.87
C GLN A 219 5.67 10.94 -14.70
N SER A 220 6.63 11.66 -14.11
CA SER A 220 7.88 12.00 -14.77
C SER A 220 8.92 10.88 -14.73
N GLU A 221 8.99 10.17 -13.62
CA GLU A 221 10.16 9.35 -13.32
C GLU A 221 10.06 7.92 -13.86
N LEU A 222 8.86 7.33 -13.87
CA LEU A 222 8.66 6.01 -14.44
C LEU A 222 9.02 5.96 -15.94
N PRO A 223 8.57 6.90 -16.80
CA PRO A 223 9.03 6.95 -18.20
C PRO A 223 10.54 7.11 -18.34
N ARG A 224 11.20 7.90 -17.47
CA ARG A 224 12.65 8.08 -17.47
C ARG A 224 13.37 6.76 -17.16
N LEU A 225 12.89 6.01 -16.17
CA LEU A 225 13.43 4.68 -15.82
C LEU A 225 13.25 3.67 -16.95
N LEU A 226 12.08 3.66 -17.60
CA LEU A 226 11.82 2.81 -18.76
C LEU A 226 12.77 3.16 -19.92
N ALA A 227 12.97 4.46 -20.20
CA ALA A 227 13.87 4.92 -21.26
C ALA A 227 15.36 4.63 -20.96
N ALA A 228 15.75 4.56 -19.69
CA ALA A 228 17.12 4.25 -19.28
C ALA A 228 17.45 2.75 -19.31
N ALA A 229 16.46 1.87 -19.50
CA ALA A 229 16.67 0.43 -19.50
C ALA A 229 17.51 -0.02 -20.72
N GLN A 230 18.67 -0.65 -20.47
CA GLN A 230 19.60 -1.03 -21.53
C GLN A 230 19.36 -2.43 -22.13
N ARG A 231 18.69 -3.32 -21.40
CA ARG A 231 18.56 -4.74 -21.80
C ARG A 231 17.13 -5.26 -21.79
N ARG A 232 16.40 -5.07 -20.69
CA ARG A 232 15.05 -5.62 -20.52
C ARG A 232 14.28 -4.82 -19.49
N VAL A 233 12.99 -4.62 -19.76
CA VAL A 233 11.98 -4.24 -18.77
C VAL A 233 10.99 -5.38 -18.66
N ARG A 234 10.65 -5.81 -17.44
CA ARG A 234 9.56 -6.74 -17.18
C ARG A 234 8.45 -5.98 -16.46
N VAL A 235 7.26 -6.01 -17.02
CA VAL A 235 6.09 -5.30 -16.50
C VAL A 235 5.00 -6.33 -16.22
N GLN A 236 4.44 -6.27 -15.02
CA GLN A 236 3.21 -6.96 -14.65
C GLN A 236 2.26 -5.89 -14.14
N VAL A 237 1.10 -5.77 -14.77
CA VAL A 237 0.07 -4.79 -14.46
C VAL A 237 -1.29 -5.44 -14.56
N MET A 238 -2.24 -4.98 -13.74
CA MET A 238 -3.63 -5.41 -13.81
C MET A 238 -4.30 -4.89 -15.08
N GLU A 239 -4.04 -3.63 -15.46
CA GLU A 239 -4.56 -3.01 -16.67
C GLU A 239 -3.42 -2.31 -17.42
N TYR A 240 -3.34 -2.52 -18.74
CA TYR A 240 -2.37 -1.85 -19.61
C TYR A 240 -3.11 -1.11 -20.74
N ALA A 241 -3.37 0.18 -20.52
CA ALA A 241 -4.03 1.06 -21.48
C ALA A 241 -3.18 2.32 -21.76
N PRO A 242 -2.14 2.24 -22.62
CA PRO A 242 -1.24 3.36 -22.91
C PRO A 242 -1.92 4.57 -23.57
N LEU A 243 -3.17 4.42 -24.04
CA LEU A 243 -4.00 5.46 -24.64
C LEU A 243 -5.36 5.46 -23.93
N SER A 244 -5.42 6.03 -22.72
CA SER A 244 -6.51 5.80 -21.77
C SER A 244 -7.89 6.36 -22.16
N PHE A 245 -8.05 6.95 -23.35
CA PHE A 245 -9.36 7.31 -23.89
C PHE A 245 -9.36 7.10 -25.41
N GLY A 246 -10.22 6.20 -25.89
CA GLY A 246 -10.71 6.30 -27.27
C GLY A 246 -11.57 7.57 -27.45
N PRO A 247 -11.93 7.93 -28.70
CA PRO A 247 -12.92 8.97 -28.94
C PRO A 247 -14.15 8.75 -28.05
N GLY A 248 -14.50 9.73 -27.20
CA GLY A 248 -15.69 9.67 -26.35
C GLY A 248 -15.49 9.20 -24.89
N ARG A 249 -14.26 9.11 -24.36
CA ARG A 249 -13.99 8.76 -22.94
C ARG A 249 -14.52 7.39 -22.50
N SER A 250 -14.76 6.45 -23.41
CA SER A 250 -15.10 5.08 -23.02
C SER A 250 -13.87 4.36 -22.47
N ARG A 251 -14.03 3.71 -21.30
CA ARG A 251 -13.05 2.76 -20.76
C ARG A 251 -13.24 1.43 -21.49
N PRO A 252 -12.27 0.92 -22.28
CA PRO A 252 -12.30 -0.48 -22.65
C PRO A 252 -12.11 -1.29 -21.36
N ILE A 253 -13.11 -2.10 -21.02
CA ILE A 253 -13.02 -3.05 -19.91
C ILE A 253 -11.84 -3.98 -20.21
N THR A 254 -10.88 -4.08 -19.29
CA THR A 254 -9.88 -5.14 -19.31
C THR A 254 -10.09 -5.98 -18.06
N LEU A 255 -10.28 -7.30 -18.27
CA LEU A 255 -10.64 -8.33 -17.29
C LEU A 255 -9.66 -8.41 -16.12
#